data_AF-A0AAP0B210-F1
#
_entry.id   AF-A0AAP0B210-F1
#
_cell.length_a   1.000
_cell.length_b   1.000
_cell.length_c   1.000
_cell.angle_alpha   90.00
_cell.angle_beta   90.00
_cell.angle_gamma   90.00
#
_symmetry.space_group_name_H-M   'P 1'
#
loop_
_entity.id
_entity.type
_entity.pdbx_description
1 polymer ?
#
loop_
_entity_poly.entity_id
_entity_poly.type
_entity_poly.pdbx_seq_one_letter_code
_entity_poly.pdbx_strand_id
1 'polypeptide(L)'
;MASSSFSSFSSSFSSILLSFISLLLLRAAPLIPAVKQSAIVDHLPGFNGTLPSKHYSGYVTVDEIHEKNLFYYFVESEGNPAKDPLVLWLNGGPGCSSFDGFVYEHGSQDADYHW
;
A
#
# COMPACT_ATOMS: atom_id res chain seq x y z
N MET A 1 36.90 -9.68 47.29
CA MET A 1 35.76 -10.45 46.73
C MET A 1 34.48 -9.62 46.51
N ALA A 2 34.49 -8.29 46.64
CA ALA A 2 33.29 -7.45 46.42
C ALA A 2 33.22 -6.78 45.02
N SER A 3 34.31 -6.79 44.25
CA SER A 3 34.41 -6.08 42.95
C SER A 3 33.70 -6.81 41.80
N SER A 4 33.73 -8.15 41.78
CA SER A 4 33.13 -8.97 40.71
C SER A 4 31.60 -8.98 40.74
N SER A 5 31.00 -8.82 41.92
CA SER A 5 29.53 -8.78 42.07
C SER A 5 28.94 -7.45 41.60
N PHE A 6 29.70 -6.35 41.70
CA PHE A 6 29.26 -5.00 41.30
C PHE A 6 29.31 -4.82 39.76
N SER A 7 30.32 -5.41 39.10
CA SER A 7 30.42 -5.39 37.63
C SER A 7 29.32 -6.20 36.95
N SER A 8 28.97 -7.38 37.48
CA SER A 8 27.90 -8.24 36.95
C SER A 8 26.50 -7.66 37.19
N PHE A 9 26.33 -6.89 38.26
CA PHE A 9 25.11 -6.14 38.53
C PHE A 9 24.92 -5.04 37.47
N SER A 10 25.96 -4.24 37.19
CA SER A 10 25.95 -3.17 36.18
C SER A 10 25.68 -3.67 34.75
N SER A 11 26.28 -4.79 34.34
CA SER A 11 26.06 -5.38 32.99
C SER A 11 24.64 -5.89 32.78
N SER A 12 24.00 -6.35 33.86
CA SER A 12 22.61 -6.84 33.83
C SER A 12 21.61 -5.69 33.61
N PHE A 13 21.82 -4.53 34.23
CA PHE A 13 20.99 -3.34 33.98
C PHE A 13 21.13 -2.81 32.55
N SER A 14 22.34 -2.84 32.00
CA SER A 14 22.58 -2.44 30.61
C SER A 14 21.82 -3.33 29.62
N SER A 15 21.82 -4.65 29.85
CA SER A 15 21.12 -5.61 28.99
C SER A 15 19.60 -5.44 29.04
N ILE A 16 19.05 -5.19 30.23
CA ILE A 16 17.62 -4.92 30.42
C ILE A 16 17.23 -3.62 29.72
N LEU A 17 18.01 -2.55 29.88
CA LEU A 17 17.76 -1.27 29.23
C LEU A 17 17.78 -1.40 27.69
N LEU A 18 18.75 -2.14 27.14
CA LEU A 18 18.83 -2.40 25.71
C LEU A 18 17.62 -3.20 25.19
N SER A 19 17.12 -4.17 25.97
CA SER A 19 15.88 -4.89 25.61
C SER A 19 14.64 -4.00 25.61
N PHE A 20 14.53 -3.08 26.57
CA PHE A 20 13.43 -2.12 26.62
C PHE A 20 13.49 -1.12 25.46
N ILE A 21 14.69 -0.64 25.12
CA ILE A 21 14.90 0.23 23.95
C ILE A 21 14.57 -0.53 22.65
N SER A 22 15.03 -1.77 22.50
CA SER A 22 14.68 -2.61 21.35
C SER A 22 13.18 -2.85 21.23
N LEU A 23 12.48 -3.06 22.35
CA LEU A 23 11.02 -3.24 22.36
C LEU A 23 10.28 -1.93 22.03
N LEU A 24 10.81 -0.80 22.48
CA LEU A 24 10.28 0.53 22.16
C LEU A 24 10.45 0.85 20.67
N LEU A 25 11.62 0.55 20.11
CA LEU A 25 11.91 0.71 18.68
C LEU A 25 11.06 -0.21 17.80
N LEU A 26 10.79 -1.44 18.25
CA LEU A 26 9.91 -2.37 17.51
C LEU A 26 8.43 -1.91 17.51
N ARG A 27 7.97 -1.24 18.57
CA ARG A 27 6.63 -0.63 18.63
C ARG A 27 6.50 0.69 17.89
N ALA A 28 7.61 1.39 17.68
CA ALA A 28 7.67 2.66 16.96
C ALA A 28 7.90 2.49 15.45
N ALA A 29 7.95 1.26 14.94
CA ALA A 29 7.90 1.02 13.50
C ALA A 29 6.64 1.72 12.97
N PRO A 30 6.76 2.70 12.05
CA PRO A 30 5.58 3.31 11.46
C PRO A 30 4.80 2.18 10.81
N LEU A 31 3.55 2.01 11.26
CA LEU A 31 2.55 1.28 10.51
C LEU A 31 2.61 1.90 9.11
N ILE A 32 3.01 1.11 8.12
CA ILE A 32 2.68 1.41 6.72
C ILE A 32 1.23 1.86 6.77
N PRO A 33 0.89 3.10 6.36
CA PRO A 33 -0.47 3.59 6.50
C PRO A 33 -1.36 2.51 5.90
N ALA A 34 -2.16 1.88 6.77
CA ALA A 34 -3.03 0.81 6.37
C ALA A 34 -3.86 1.37 5.22
N VAL A 35 -3.83 0.72 4.05
CA VAL A 35 -4.69 1.08 2.93
C VAL A 35 -6.09 1.21 3.53
N LYS A 36 -6.62 2.44 3.55
CA LYS A 36 -7.96 2.67 4.09
C LYS A 36 -8.89 1.75 3.31
N GLN A 37 -9.68 0.94 4.02
CA GLN A 37 -10.77 0.13 3.46
C GLN A 37 -11.70 0.95 2.54
N SER A 38 -11.72 2.28 2.74
CA SER A 38 -12.42 3.28 1.91
C SER A 38 -12.02 3.34 0.43
N ALA A 39 -10.98 2.63 0.00
CA ALA A 39 -10.55 2.65 -1.39
C ALA A 39 -11.23 1.59 -2.27
N ILE A 40 -11.96 0.62 -1.70
CA ILE A 40 -12.56 -0.47 -2.48
C ILE A 40 -13.65 0.04 -3.42
N VAL A 41 -13.66 -0.47 -4.64
CA VAL A 41 -14.70 -0.24 -5.65
C VAL A 41 -15.53 -1.52 -5.75
N ASP A 42 -16.68 -1.56 -5.08
CA ASP A 42 -17.57 -2.73 -5.07
C ASP A 42 -18.50 -2.80 -6.30
N HIS A 43 -18.75 -1.66 -6.94
CA HIS A 43 -19.66 -1.56 -8.08
C HIS A 43 -19.21 -0.45 -9.04
N LEU A 44 -19.22 -0.74 -10.34
CA LEU A 44 -18.96 0.24 -11.40
C LEU A 44 -20.26 0.57 -12.15
N PRO A 45 -20.61 1.87 -12.28
CA PRO A 45 -21.73 2.26 -13.13
C PRO A 45 -21.54 1.74 -14.56
N GLY A 46 -22.58 1.11 -15.12
CA GLY A 46 -22.53 0.51 -16.46
C GLY A 46 -21.96 -0.91 -16.52
N PHE A 47 -21.42 -1.44 -15.42
CA PHE A 47 -20.99 -2.83 -15.32
C PHE A 47 -22.08 -3.66 -14.64
N ASN A 48 -22.70 -4.57 -15.38
CA ASN A 48 -23.72 -5.48 -14.84
C ASN A 48 -23.07 -6.79 -14.43
N GLY A 49 -22.77 -6.96 -13.15
CA GLY A 49 -22.21 -8.22 -12.64
C GLY A 49 -21.37 -8.04 -11.38
N THR A 50 -20.70 -9.12 -10.99
CA THR A 50 -19.65 -9.08 -9.97
C THR A 50 -18.32 -8.83 -10.66
N LEU A 51 -17.52 -7.89 -10.15
CA LEU A 51 -16.20 -7.63 -10.71
C LEU A 51 -15.33 -8.91 -10.63
N PRO A 52 -14.54 -9.20 -11.68
CA PRO A 52 -13.78 -10.45 -11.76
C PRO A 52 -12.64 -10.51 -10.73
N SER A 53 -12.18 -9.36 -10.25
CA SER A 53 -11.21 -9.24 -9.16
C SER A 53 -11.55 -8.08 -8.23
N LYS A 54 -10.67 -7.78 -7.27
CA LYS A 54 -10.84 -6.63 -6.37
C LYS A 54 -10.28 -5.36 -7.00
N HIS A 55 -11.10 -4.32 -7.00
CA HIS A 55 -10.75 -3.02 -7.54
C HIS A 55 -10.63 -2.01 -6.40
N TYR A 56 -9.68 -1.10 -6.55
CA TYR A 56 -9.39 -0.05 -5.58
C TYR A 56 -9.18 1.27 -6.32
N SER A 57 -9.69 2.37 -5.78
CA SER A 57 -9.43 3.70 -6.31
C SER A 57 -9.25 4.71 -5.18
N GLY A 58 -8.43 5.71 -5.43
CA GLY A 58 -8.16 6.73 -4.43
C GLY A 58 -7.08 7.69 -4.86
N TYR A 59 -6.48 8.35 -3.87
CA TYR A 59 -5.42 9.33 -4.08
C TYR A 59 -4.20 8.98 -3.25
N VAL A 60 -3.02 9.17 -3.85
CA VAL A 60 -1.72 9.13 -3.16
C VAL A 60 -1.17 10.55 -3.11
N THR A 61 -0.92 11.06 -1.90
CA THR A 61 -0.27 12.36 -1.73
C THR A 61 1.20 12.25 -2.10
N VAL A 62 1.64 13.10 -3.02
CA VAL A 62 3.03 13.15 -3.51
C VAL A 62 3.77 14.42 -3.09
N ASP A 63 3.03 15.43 -2.61
CA ASP A 63 3.56 16.69 -2.12
C ASP A 63 2.62 17.22 -1.03
N GLU A 64 2.95 16.99 0.23
CA GLU A 64 2.10 17.40 1.36
C GLU A 64 2.04 18.94 1.50
N ILE A 65 3.13 19.64 1.19
CA ILE A 65 3.23 21.10 1.36
C ILE A 65 2.34 21.82 0.34
N HIS A 66 2.29 21.31 -0.88
CA HIS A 66 1.49 21.89 -1.96
C HIS A 66 0.21 21.08 -2.25
N GLU A 67 -0.15 20.16 -1.35
CA GLU A 67 -1.35 19.31 -1.43
C GLU A 67 -1.52 18.59 -2.78
N LYS A 68 -0.43 18.16 -3.41
CA LYS A 68 -0.51 17.43 -4.68
C LYS A 68 -0.84 15.97 -4.43
N ASN A 69 -1.91 15.53 -5.07
CA ASN A 69 -2.43 14.18 -4.96
C ASN A 69 -2.55 13.56 -6.35
N LEU A 70 -2.02 12.34 -6.52
CA LEU A 70 -2.19 11.55 -7.73
C LEU A 70 -3.35 10.59 -7.53
N PHE A 71 -4.33 10.65 -8.43
CA PHE A 71 -5.39 9.65 -8.51
C PHE A 71 -4.80 8.31 -8.97
N TYR A 72 -5.28 7.20 -8.41
CA TYR A 72 -4.99 5.86 -8.89
C TYR A 72 -6.27 5.03 -9.03
N TYR A 73 -6.23 4.09 -9.97
CA TYR A 73 -7.17 2.98 -10.08
C TYR A 73 -6.35 1.69 -10.18
N PHE A 74 -6.51 0.80 -9.20
CA PHE A 74 -5.75 -0.44 -9.06
C PHE A 74 -6.70 -1.63 -9.13
N VAL A 75 -6.30 -2.64 -9.88
CA VAL A 75 -7.04 -3.89 -10.06
C VAL A 75 -6.12 -5.03 -9.65
N GLU A 76 -6.57 -5.88 -8.73
CA GLU A 76 -5.83 -7.09 -8.37
C GLU A 76 -5.81 -8.09 -9.54
N SER A 77 -4.73 -8.87 -9.65
CA SER A 77 -4.64 -9.95 -10.63
C SER A 77 -5.81 -10.94 -10.48
N GLU A 78 -6.41 -11.36 -11.58
CA GLU A 78 -7.44 -12.42 -11.60
C GLU A 78 -6.84 -13.83 -11.33
N GLY A 79 -5.51 -13.97 -11.40
CA GLY A 79 -4.80 -15.22 -11.15
C GLY A 79 -4.52 -15.44 -9.66
N ASN A 80 -3.28 -15.17 -9.23
CA ASN A 80 -2.87 -15.24 -7.84
C ASN A 80 -2.36 -13.86 -7.37
N PRO A 81 -3.25 -12.96 -6.90
CA PRO A 81 -2.87 -11.61 -6.49
C PRO A 81 -1.74 -11.55 -5.45
N ALA A 82 -1.56 -12.61 -4.65
CA ALA A 82 -0.52 -12.67 -3.63
C ALA A 82 0.86 -13.06 -4.18
N LYS A 83 0.95 -13.59 -5.41
CA LYS A 83 2.21 -14.03 -6.04
C LYS A 83 2.52 -13.31 -7.34
N ASP A 84 1.49 -12.81 -8.03
CA ASP A 84 1.63 -12.13 -9.30
C ASP A 84 2.30 -10.76 -9.10
N PRO A 85 3.06 -10.27 -10.10
CA PRO A 85 3.82 -9.02 -9.96
C PRO A 85 2.90 -7.80 -9.92
N LEU A 86 3.35 -6.75 -9.21
CA LEU A 86 2.75 -5.43 -9.30
C LEU A 86 3.25 -4.71 -10.55
N VAL A 87 2.33 -4.23 -11.39
CA VAL A 87 2.62 -3.45 -12.59
C VAL A 87 2.09 -2.03 -12.42
N LEU A 88 2.96 -1.04 -12.66
CA LEU A 88 2.57 0.37 -12.75
C LEU A 88 2.48 0.76 -14.22
N TRP A 89 1.33 1.29 -14.63
CA TRP A 89 1.11 1.79 -15.97
C TRP A 89 0.97 3.32 -15.98
N LEU A 90 1.68 3.97 -16.91
CA LEU A 90 1.65 5.43 -17.08
C LEU A 90 1.53 5.76 -18.57
N ASN A 91 0.46 6.46 -18.96
CA ASN A 91 0.34 7.03 -20.29
C ASN A 91 1.24 8.27 -20.44
N GLY A 92 1.66 8.54 -21.68
CA GLY A 92 2.59 9.62 -22.01
C GLY A 92 1.91 10.96 -22.36
N GLY A 93 2.46 11.66 -23.35
CA GLY A 93 2.11 13.05 -23.68
C GLY A 93 2.88 14.04 -22.81
N PRO A 94 2.32 15.22 -22.58
CA PRO A 94 2.16 15.65 -21.20
C PRO A 94 0.68 15.93 -20.87
N GLY A 95 0.21 15.42 -19.74
CA GLY A 95 -1.12 15.71 -19.20
C GLY A 95 -2.23 14.74 -19.61
N CYS A 96 -1.95 13.73 -20.44
CA CYS A 96 -2.91 12.66 -20.70
C CYS A 96 -3.09 11.77 -19.46
N SER A 97 -4.32 11.31 -19.24
CA SER A 97 -4.63 10.44 -18.10
C SER A 97 -4.13 9.02 -18.36
N SER A 98 -3.51 8.40 -17.36
CA SER A 98 -3.16 6.97 -17.43
C SER A 98 -4.37 6.04 -17.29
N PHE A 99 -5.53 6.60 -16.94
CA PHE A 99 -6.80 5.86 -16.93
C PHE A 99 -7.28 5.52 -18.35
N ASP A 100 -6.76 6.21 -19.38
CA ASP A 100 -6.97 5.89 -20.79
C ASP A 100 -6.48 4.47 -21.11
N GLY A 101 -5.27 4.10 -20.66
CA GLY A 101 -4.73 2.75 -20.85
C GLY A 101 -5.58 1.66 -20.20
N PHE A 102 -6.22 1.97 -19.06
CA PHE A 102 -7.16 1.05 -18.43
C PHE A 102 -8.44 0.89 -19.26
N VAL A 103 -9.07 1.98 -19.70
CA VAL A 103 -10.38 1.90 -20.38
C VAL A 103 -10.28 1.45 -21.84
N TYR A 104 -9.25 1.88 -22.56
CA TYR A 104 -9.19 1.76 -24.02
C TYR A 104 -8.06 0.89 -24.55
N GLU A 105 -7.09 0.48 -23.72
CA GLU A 105 -5.95 -0.31 -24.20
C GLU A 105 -5.96 -1.74 -23.66
N HIS A 106 -5.76 -1.93 -22.34
CA HIS A 106 -5.45 -3.25 -21.77
C HIS A 106 -6.07 -3.53 -20.39
N GLY A 107 -6.97 -2.67 -19.89
CA GLY A 107 -7.74 -3.01 -18.70
C GLY A 107 -8.68 -4.19 -18.94
N SER A 108 -9.12 -4.85 -17.86
CA SER A 108 -10.00 -6.01 -17.91
C SER A 108 -11.32 -5.68 -18.62
N GLN A 109 -11.46 -6.17 -19.85
CA GLN A 109 -12.61 -5.95 -20.73
C GLN A 109 -13.77 -6.88 -20.38
N ASP A 110 -14.45 -6.65 -19.25
CA ASP A 110 -15.83 -7.13 -19.04
C ASP A 110 -16.83 -5.95 -18.93
N ALA A 111 -16.39 -4.72 -19.19
CA ALA A 111 -17.29 -3.63 -19.58
C ALA A 111 -17.70 -3.86 -21.04
N ASP A 112 -18.45 -4.93 -21.30
CA ASP A 112 -18.91 -5.26 -22.64
C ASP A 112 -19.69 -4.07 -23.21
N TYR A 113 -19.18 -3.61 -24.34
CA TYR A 113 -19.73 -2.54 -25.16
C TYR A 113 -21.02 -3.03 -25.83
N HIS A 114 -22.09 -3.18 -25.06
CA HIS A 114 -23.44 -3.37 -25.62
C HIS A 114 -24.20 -2.05 -25.51
N TRP A 115 -24.16 -1.27 -26.59
CA TRP A 115 -25.20 -0.30 -26.91
C TRP A 115 -26.50 -1.03 -27.23
#